data_AF-A0A1S2W6A3-F1
#
_entry.id   AF-A0A1S2W6A3-F1
#
_cell.length_a   1.000
_cell.length_b   1.000
_cell.length_c   1.000
_cell.angle_alpha   90.00
_cell.angle_beta   90.00
_cell.angle_gamma   90.00
#
_symmetry.space_group_name_H-M   'P 1'
#
loop_
_entity.id
_entity.type
_entity.pdbx_description
1 polymer ?
#
loop_
_entity_poly.entity_id
_entity_poly.type
_entity_poly.pdbx_seq_one_letter_code
_entity_poly.pdbx_strand_id
1 'polypeptide(L)'
;MEFQSGEWIDVYRELLPHDDWQELVRIQVNQHSYPFEVKLLERPVKQNRNTYDLSDWTVLSHVIMTDTSQLKTFLNQLEIEQIGMSAESKTILSIRKDGKEIVRVTNDNVSMYGVVYEELDESGTEYENFFDAVLPYATFPVEVVFCGRGVLNDEDSIHAMTLNDTNWQAVFEDRLLHLLNRKEITSGFLPTNYSKPSQQTLENFMSEFMLMMPYNFIVTRDVNGRFGMLDHFCTDGKIAHFGNINDEEINPSQHR
;
A
#
# COMPACT_ATOMS: atom_id res chain seq x y z
N MET A 1 -17.51 -6.08 14.13
CA MET A 1 -16.78 -5.42 13.03
C MET A 1 -17.31 -6.03 11.75
N GLU A 2 -18.02 -5.25 10.94
CA GLU A 2 -18.51 -5.70 9.64
C GLU A 2 -17.56 -5.15 8.58
N PHE A 3 -16.69 -6.01 8.10
CA PHE A 3 -15.79 -5.72 7.00
C PHE A 3 -16.58 -5.72 5.68
N GLN A 4 -16.49 -4.64 4.90
CA GLN A 4 -17.04 -4.62 3.54
C GLN A 4 -15.98 -5.18 2.59
N SER A 5 -16.22 -6.37 2.06
CA SER A 5 -15.36 -6.99 1.04
C SER A 5 -15.80 -6.61 -0.36
N GLY A 6 -14.86 -6.28 -1.24
CA GLY A 6 -15.13 -6.14 -2.68
C GLY A 6 -14.86 -4.77 -3.27
N GLU A 7 -13.99 -3.98 -2.64
CA GLU A 7 -13.51 -2.72 -3.18
C GLU A 7 -12.09 -2.88 -3.77
N TRP A 8 -11.71 -1.88 -4.56
CA TRP A 8 -10.35 -1.74 -5.06
C TRP A 8 -9.58 -0.79 -4.15
N ILE A 9 -8.30 -1.06 -3.93
CA ILE A 9 -7.33 -0.06 -3.49
C ILE A 9 -6.40 0.24 -4.67
N ASP A 10 -6.13 1.51 -4.90
CA ASP A 10 -5.10 1.97 -5.84
C ASP A 10 -3.91 2.48 -5.04
N VAL A 11 -2.82 1.72 -5.01
CA VAL A 11 -1.58 2.14 -4.35
C VAL A 11 -0.66 2.76 -5.41
N TYR A 12 -0.36 4.04 -5.28
CA TYR A 12 0.57 4.72 -6.18
C TYR A 12 2.00 4.20 -5.97
N ARG A 13 2.68 3.87 -7.05
CA ARG A 13 4.04 3.30 -7.01
C ARG A 13 5.08 4.26 -6.45
N GLU A 14 4.87 5.57 -6.62
CA GLU A 14 5.72 6.60 -6.02
C GLU A 14 5.68 6.66 -4.50
N LEU A 15 4.65 6.05 -3.90
CA LEU A 15 4.53 5.93 -2.45
C LEU A 15 5.28 4.71 -1.92
N LEU A 16 5.75 3.80 -2.79
CA LEU A 16 6.43 2.59 -2.35
C LEU A 16 7.93 2.87 -2.11
N PRO A 17 8.48 2.53 -0.92
CA PRO A 17 9.86 2.83 -0.51
C PRO A 17 10.95 2.47 -1.52
N HIS A 18 10.79 1.34 -2.21
CA HIS A 18 11.71 0.85 -3.21
C HIS A 18 11.00 0.42 -4.50
N ASP A 19 9.81 0.98 -4.76
CA ASP A 19 8.95 0.55 -5.87
C ASP A 19 8.66 -0.96 -5.83
N ASP A 20 8.45 -1.51 -4.62
CA ASP A 20 8.26 -2.94 -4.34
C ASP A 20 6.87 -3.48 -4.77
N TRP A 21 6.33 -2.96 -5.87
CA TRP A 21 4.99 -3.32 -6.36
C TRP A 21 4.83 -4.81 -6.62
N GLN A 22 5.90 -5.51 -7.04
CA GLN A 22 5.86 -6.96 -7.28
C GLN A 22 5.53 -7.73 -5.99
N GLU A 23 5.94 -7.22 -4.83
CA GLU A 23 5.63 -7.85 -3.56
C GLU A 23 4.15 -7.69 -3.23
N LEU A 24 3.57 -6.49 -3.41
CA LEU A 24 2.12 -6.27 -3.28
C LEU A 24 1.31 -7.21 -4.18
N VAL A 25 1.75 -7.38 -5.43
CA VAL A 25 1.12 -8.33 -6.36
C VAL A 25 1.16 -9.76 -5.81
N ARG A 26 2.32 -10.22 -5.33
CA ARG A 26 2.43 -11.59 -4.77
C ARG A 26 1.52 -11.77 -3.58
N ILE A 27 1.46 -10.79 -2.69
CA ILE A 27 0.61 -10.81 -1.50
C ILE A 27 -0.86 -10.91 -1.90
N GLN A 28 -1.30 -10.07 -2.84
CA GLN A 28 -2.69 -10.12 -3.30
C GLN A 28 -3.03 -11.44 -3.96
N VAL A 29 -2.13 -11.98 -4.77
CA VAL A 29 -2.37 -13.24 -5.47
C VAL A 29 -2.32 -14.45 -4.52
N ASN A 30 -1.52 -14.40 -3.45
CA ASN A 30 -1.42 -15.47 -2.46
C ASN A 30 -2.70 -15.65 -1.62
N GLN A 31 -3.62 -14.69 -1.65
CA GLN A 31 -4.94 -14.83 -1.03
C GLN A 31 -5.87 -15.77 -1.79
N HIS A 32 -5.46 -16.22 -2.98
CA HIS A 32 -6.31 -17.00 -3.87
C HIS A 32 -5.61 -18.30 -4.26
N SER A 33 -6.42 -19.32 -4.53
CA SER A 33 -5.92 -20.56 -5.12
C SER A 33 -5.65 -20.41 -6.62
N TYR A 34 -4.54 -21.01 -7.07
CA TYR A 34 -4.24 -21.19 -8.49
C TYR A 34 -5.36 -21.98 -9.20
N PRO A 35 -5.57 -21.78 -10.52
CA PRO A 35 -4.73 -21.02 -11.45
C PRO A 35 -5.12 -19.54 -11.61
N PHE A 36 -4.19 -18.76 -12.15
CA PHE A 36 -4.39 -17.35 -12.53
C PHE A 36 -4.17 -17.13 -14.03
N GLU A 37 -5.01 -16.29 -14.64
CA GLU A 37 -4.78 -15.75 -15.98
C GLU A 37 -3.95 -14.47 -15.85
N VAL A 38 -2.75 -14.46 -16.42
CA VAL A 38 -1.82 -13.33 -16.39
C VAL A 38 -1.65 -12.77 -17.80
N LYS A 39 -1.91 -11.47 -17.96
CA LYS A 39 -1.79 -10.74 -19.22
C LYS A 39 -0.89 -9.53 -19.05
N LEU A 40 0.09 -9.38 -19.92
CA LEU A 40 0.90 -8.18 -20.05
C LEU A 40 0.52 -7.47 -21.35
N LEU A 41 0.12 -6.21 -21.22
CA LEU A 41 -0.37 -5.37 -22.29
C LEU A 41 0.51 -4.12 -22.40
N GLU A 42 0.75 -3.64 -23.61
CA GLU A 42 1.49 -2.40 -23.86
C GLU A 42 0.83 -1.53 -24.94
N ARG A 43 0.95 -0.20 -24.78
CA ARG A 43 0.55 0.78 -25.78
C ARG A 43 1.50 1.98 -25.81
N PRO A 44 1.89 2.52 -26.98
CA PRO A 44 2.69 3.75 -27.05
C PRO A 44 1.98 4.97 -26.41
N VAL A 45 2.72 5.80 -25.68
CA VAL A 45 2.15 6.99 -24.98
C VAL A 45 1.52 8.00 -25.94
N LYS A 46 2.04 8.12 -27.17
CA LYS A 46 1.53 9.04 -28.20
C LYS A 46 0.09 8.74 -28.66
N GLN A 47 -0.46 7.58 -28.33
CA GLN A 47 -1.84 7.22 -28.66
C GLN A 47 -2.79 7.72 -27.56
N ASN A 48 -3.34 8.92 -27.78
CA ASN A 48 -4.25 9.61 -26.87
C ASN A 48 -5.68 9.01 -26.94
N ARG A 49 -5.81 7.72 -26.60
CA ARG A 49 -7.10 7.03 -26.46
C ARG A 49 -7.36 6.67 -25.02
N ASN A 50 -8.63 6.60 -24.64
CA ASN A 50 -9.10 6.29 -23.30
C ASN A 50 -8.34 5.06 -22.74
N THR A 51 -7.71 5.18 -21.58
CA THR A 51 -6.83 4.13 -21.02
C THR A 51 -7.62 2.85 -20.68
N TYR A 52 -8.94 2.99 -20.47
CA TYR A 52 -9.85 1.91 -20.13
C TYR A 52 -10.32 1.07 -21.33
N ASP A 53 -10.07 1.50 -22.57
CA ASP A 53 -10.34 0.69 -23.75
C ASP A 53 -9.11 -0.18 -24.07
N LEU A 54 -9.20 -1.46 -23.71
CA LEU A 54 -8.12 -2.44 -23.91
C LEU A 54 -8.06 -3.00 -25.33
N SER A 55 -9.01 -2.67 -26.22
CA SER A 55 -9.09 -3.25 -27.57
C SER A 55 -7.91 -2.90 -28.47
N ASP A 56 -7.28 -1.75 -28.24
CA ASP A 56 -6.12 -1.26 -29.00
C ASP A 56 -4.77 -1.60 -28.35
N TRP A 57 -4.75 -2.34 -27.23
CA TRP A 57 -3.51 -2.69 -26.53
C TRP A 57 -2.83 -3.90 -27.17
N THR A 58 -1.51 -3.85 -27.29
CA THR A 58 -0.72 -4.99 -27.76
C THR A 58 -0.56 -5.99 -26.63
N VAL A 59 -0.92 -7.26 -26.87
CA VAL A 59 -0.68 -8.33 -25.90
C VAL A 59 0.77 -8.79 -26.03
N LEU A 60 1.60 -8.44 -25.05
CA LEU A 60 3.01 -8.87 -24.99
C LEU A 60 3.13 -10.29 -24.45
N SER A 61 2.31 -10.64 -23.47
CA SER A 61 2.29 -11.96 -22.85
C SER A 61 0.89 -12.32 -22.37
N HIS A 62 0.52 -13.59 -22.49
CA HIS A 62 -0.72 -14.14 -21.97
C HIS A 62 -0.49 -15.60 -21.55
N VAL A 63 -0.53 -15.86 -20.24
CA VAL A 63 -0.18 -17.16 -19.66
C VAL A 63 -1.17 -17.53 -18.57
N ILE A 64 -1.53 -18.81 -18.49
CA ILE A 64 -2.20 -19.37 -17.31
C ILE A 64 -1.14 -19.92 -16.38
N MET A 65 -1.02 -19.31 -15.20
CA MET A 65 -0.09 -19.75 -14.17
C MET A 65 -0.78 -20.73 -13.23
N THR A 66 -0.11 -21.84 -12.92
CA THR A 66 -0.68 -22.94 -12.13
C THR A 66 -0.03 -23.11 -10.76
N ASP A 67 1.06 -22.39 -10.50
CA ASP A 67 1.78 -22.45 -9.22
C ASP A 67 2.54 -21.16 -8.90
N THR A 68 2.92 -21.00 -7.63
CA THR A 68 3.64 -19.83 -7.10
C THR A 68 5.01 -19.61 -7.74
N SER A 69 5.69 -20.67 -8.17
CA SER A 69 7.04 -20.54 -8.74
C SER A 69 7.02 -19.85 -10.10
N GLN A 70 5.98 -20.13 -10.91
CA GLN A 70 5.78 -19.49 -12.22
C GLN A 70 5.55 -17.98 -12.07
N LEU A 71 4.63 -17.58 -11.18
CA LEU A 71 4.35 -16.16 -10.93
C LEU A 71 5.57 -15.44 -10.35
N LYS A 72 6.24 -16.04 -9.37
CA LYS A 72 7.45 -15.47 -8.77
C LYS A 72 8.53 -15.22 -9.82
N THR A 73 8.77 -16.18 -10.70
CA THR A 73 9.77 -16.08 -11.76
C THR A 73 9.40 -14.99 -12.76
N PHE A 74 8.14 -14.97 -13.19
CA PHE A 74 7.62 -13.94 -14.10
C PHE A 74 7.77 -12.53 -13.52
N LEU A 75 7.31 -12.30 -12.29
CA LEU A 75 7.38 -10.98 -11.64
C LEU A 75 8.83 -10.53 -11.41
N ASN A 76 9.75 -11.45 -11.09
CA ASN A 76 11.17 -11.13 -10.91
C ASN A 76 11.87 -10.68 -12.19
N GLN A 77 11.34 -11.08 -13.36
CA GLN A 77 11.89 -10.73 -14.67
C GLN A 77 11.14 -9.57 -15.31
N LEU A 78 10.03 -9.15 -14.72
CA LEU A 78 9.16 -8.12 -15.26
C LEU A 78 9.59 -6.75 -14.76
N GLU A 79 10.02 -5.92 -15.70
CA GLU A 79 10.25 -4.50 -15.48
C GLU A 79 9.08 -3.72 -16.08
N ILE A 80 8.38 -2.98 -15.23
CA ILE A 80 7.41 -1.97 -15.64
C ILE A 80 7.98 -0.64 -15.18
N GLU A 81 8.52 0.16 -16.10
CA GLU A 81 9.07 1.47 -15.75
C GLU A 81 7.97 2.35 -15.15
N GLN A 82 8.29 3.05 -14.05
CA GLN A 82 7.42 4.10 -13.54
C GLN A 82 7.32 5.21 -14.59
N ILE A 83 6.13 5.78 -14.83
CA ILE A 83 6.01 6.86 -15.82
C ILE A 83 6.75 8.10 -15.29
N GLY A 84 7.92 8.34 -15.86
CA GLY A 84 8.56 9.66 -15.85
C GLY A 84 8.18 10.45 -17.10
N MET A 85 8.71 11.67 -17.24
CA MET A 85 8.51 12.49 -18.45
C MET A 85 9.01 11.83 -19.76
N SER A 86 9.77 10.74 -19.67
CA SER A 86 10.40 10.03 -20.79
C SER A 86 9.77 8.69 -21.17
N ALA A 87 8.70 8.25 -20.48
CA ALA A 87 8.11 6.93 -20.76
C ALA A 87 7.60 6.86 -22.21
N GLU A 88 8.04 5.84 -22.96
CA GLU A 88 7.68 5.67 -24.37
C GLU A 88 6.38 4.87 -24.54
N SER A 89 6.06 4.02 -23.55
CA SER A 89 4.88 3.16 -23.53
C SER A 89 4.15 3.19 -22.17
N LYS A 90 2.86 2.90 -22.23
CA LYS A 90 2.03 2.53 -21.10
C LYS A 90 1.96 1.01 -21.05
N THR A 91 2.08 0.45 -19.86
CA THR A 91 2.07 -0.99 -19.61
C THR A 91 0.98 -1.32 -18.60
N ILE A 92 0.27 -2.42 -18.85
CA ILE A 92 -0.68 -2.99 -17.90
C ILE A 92 -0.33 -4.47 -17.70
N LEU A 93 -0.03 -4.83 -16.46
CA LEU A 93 -0.12 -6.22 -16.00
C LEU A 93 -1.51 -6.43 -15.42
N SER A 94 -2.25 -7.40 -15.95
CA SER A 94 -3.55 -7.83 -15.46
C SER A 94 -3.45 -9.26 -14.96
N ILE A 95 -3.83 -9.50 -13.69
CA ILE A 95 -3.93 -10.83 -13.11
C ILE A 95 -5.39 -11.08 -12.76
N ARG A 96 -5.94 -12.18 -13.30
CA ARG A 96 -7.33 -12.54 -13.15
C ARG A 96 -7.49 -13.91 -12.51
N LYS A 97 -8.51 -14.02 -11.67
CA LYS A 97 -8.99 -15.27 -11.06
C LYS A 97 -10.43 -15.50 -11.48
N ASP A 98 -10.71 -16.66 -12.05
CA ASP A 98 -12.05 -17.08 -12.48
C ASP A 98 -12.79 -16.03 -13.34
N GLY A 99 -12.04 -15.36 -14.24
CA GLY A 99 -12.55 -14.33 -15.13
C GLY A 99 -12.71 -12.94 -14.51
N LYS A 100 -12.37 -12.74 -13.23
CA LYS A 100 -12.36 -11.43 -12.57
C LYS A 100 -10.94 -10.94 -12.39
N GLU A 101 -10.68 -9.67 -12.69
CA GLU A 101 -9.39 -9.04 -12.39
C GLU A 101 -9.25 -8.85 -10.88
N ILE A 102 -8.14 -9.34 -10.32
CA ILE A 102 -7.83 -9.25 -8.89
C ILE A 102 -6.64 -8.34 -8.61
N VAL A 103 -5.77 -8.17 -9.61
CA VAL A 103 -4.62 -7.25 -9.57
C VAL A 103 -4.47 -6.60 -10.93
N ARG A 104 -4.23 -5.29 -10.91
CA ARG A 104 -3.78 -4.52 -12.08
C ARG A 104 -2.56 -3.72 -11.70
N VAL A 105 -1.47 -3.83 -12.46
CA VAL A 105 -0.31 -2.96 -12.30
C VAL A 105 -0.17 -2.11 -13.55
N THR A 106 -0.08 -0.80 -13.35
CA THR A 106 0.28 0.14 -14.39
C THR A 106 1.67 0.72 -14.14
N ASN A 107 2.11 1.63 -14.99
CA ASN A 107 3.33 2.39 -14.71
C ASN A 107 3.22 3.21 -13.41
N ASP A 108 2.02 3.61 -13.00
CA ASP A 108 1.83 4.57 -11.91
C ASP A 108 1.27 3.94 -10.63
N ASN A 109 0.55 2.83 -10.74
CA ASN A 109 -0.19 2.25 -9.62
C ASN A 109 -0.23 0.73 -9.61
N VAL A 110 -0.53 0.19 -8.43
CA VAL A 110 -0.94 -1.19 -8.18
C VAL A 110 -2.37 -1.15 -7.66
N SER A 111 -3.31 -1.61 -8.47
CA SER A 111 -4.70 -1.79 -8.07
C SER A 111 -4.90 -3.23 -7.56
N MET A 112 -5.46 -3.38 -6.37
CA MET A 112 -5.77 -4.69 -5.77
C MET A 112 -7.25 -4.76 -5.41
N TYR A 113 -7.93 -5.84 -5.82
CA TYR A 113 -9.34 -6.06 -5.55
C TYR A 113 -9.56 -6.97 -4.33
N GLY A 114 -10.68 -6.81 -3.63
CA GLY A 114 -11.04 -7.67 -2.51
C GLY A 114 -10.41 -7.23 -1.19
N VAL A 115 -9.95 -5.97 -1.16
CA VAL A 115 -9.51 -5.27 0.04
C VAL A 115 -10.69 -5.10 0.97
N VAL A 116 -10.39 -5.16 2.25
CA VAL A 116 -11.34 -4.99 3.34
C VAL A 116 -11.11 -3.63 3.98
N TYR A 117 -12.13 -2.78 4.01
CA TYR A 117 -12.02 -1.46 4.65
C TYR A 117 -12.70 -1.43 6.02
N GLU A 118 -12.11 -0.64 6.91
CA GLU A 118 -12.62 -0.28 8.23
C GLU A 118 -12.60 1.25 8.39
N GLU A 119 -13.70 1.80 8.88
CA GLU A 119 -13.83 3.26 9.08
C GLU A 119 -13.06 3.70 10.33
N LEU A 120 -12.54 4.93 10.32
CA LEU A 120 -11.92 5.53 11.51
C LEU A 120 -12.98 5.84 12.58
N ASP A 121 -12.62 5.67 13.86
CA ASP A 121 -13.45 6.15 14.97
C ASP A 121 -13.42 7.69 15.02
N GLU A 122 -14.53 8.31 15.46
CA GLU A 122 -14.61 9.77 15.67
C GLU A 122 -13.76 10.23 16.87
N SER A 123 -13.33 9.29 17.72
CA SER A 123 -12.48 9.53 18.88
C SER A 123 -11.03 9.10 18.62
N GLY A 124 -10.10 9.73 19.34
CA GLY A 124 -8.66 9.46 19.21
C GLY A 124 -8.02 10.08 17.97
N THR A 125 -6.76 9.74 17.74
CA THR A 125 -5.98 10.11 16.56
C THR A 125 -6.06 9.03 15.48
N GLU A 126 -5.80 9.38 14.23
CA GLU A 126 -5.79 8.43 13.11
C GLU A 126 -4.78 7.30 13.32
N TYR A 127 -3.65 7.60 13.98
CA TYR A 127 -2.62 6.63 14.33
C TYR A 127 -3.11 5.64 15.40
N GLU A 128 -3.77 6.14 16.45
CA GLU A 128 -4.38 5.28 17.48
C GLU A 128 -5.41 4.35 16.85
N ASN A 129 -6.34 4.90 16.05
CA ASN A 129 -7.36 4.13 15.34
C ASN A 129 -6.73 3.07 14.42
N PHE A 130 -5.68 3.43 13.68
CA PHE A 130 -4.96 2.49 12.82
C PHE A 130 -4.34 1.32 13.60
N PHE A 131 -3.60 1.60 14.67
CA PHE A 131 -2.95 0.55 15.45
C PHE A 131 -3.96 -0.28 16.26
N ASP A 132 -5.04 0.31 16.74
CA ASP A 132 -6.12 -0.40 17.43
C ASP A 132 -6.89 -1.34 16.48
N ALA A 133 -7.00 -1.00 15.19
CA ALA A 133 -7.58 -1.87 14.18
C ALA A 133 -6.64 -3.02 13.77
N VAL A 134 -5.34 -2.74 13.62
CA VAL A 134 -4.38 -3.70 13.06
C VAL A 134 -3.82 -4.66 14.10
N LEU A 135 -3.35 -4.15 15.24
CA LEU A 135 -2.54 -4.92 16.20
C LEU A 135 -3.27 -6.08 16.87
N PRO A 136 -4.59 -6.02 17.17
CA PRO A 136 -5.29 -7.17 17.77
C PRO A 136 -5.27 -8.45 16.93
N TYR A 137 -5.05 -8.32 15.63
CA TYR A 137 -5.06 -9.44 14.67
C TYR A 137 -3.69 -9.73 14.06
N ALA A 138 -2.65 -9.02 14.47
CA ALA A 138 -1.32 -9.12 13.90
C ALA A 138 -0.49 -10.21 14.58
N THR A 139 0.33 -10.91 13.79
CA THR A 139 1.35 -11.83 14.31
C THR A 139 2.71 -11.15 14.34
N PHE A 140 3.26 -10.96 15.53
CA PHE A 140 4.56 -10.31 15.71
C PHE A 140 5.75 -11.19 15.23
N PRO A 141 6.87 -10.58 14.78
CA PRO A 141 7.08 -9.13 14.62
C PRO A 141 6.26 -8.50 13.50
N VAL A 142 5.87 -7.24 13.68
CA VAL A 142 5.16 -6.43 12.67
C VAL A 142 6.11 -5.37 12.14
N GLU A 143 6.38 -5.39 10.83
CA GLU A 143 7.04 -4.29 10.14
C GLU A 143 6.05 -3.13 9.99
N VAL A 144 6.52 -1.92 10.25
CA VAL A 144 5.76 -0.68 10.06
C VAL A 144 6.57 0.24 9.17
N VAL A 145 5.94 0.70 8.09
CA VAL A 145 6.48 1.74 7.21
C VAL A 145 5.64 2.99 7.40
N PHE A 146 6.28 4.04 7.88
CA PHE A 146 5.73 5.37 7.97
C PHE A 146 6.31 6.25 6.86
N CYS A 147 5.46 7.04 6.20
CA CYS A 147 5.89 8.04 5.23
C CYS A 147 5.37 9.43 5.62
N GLY A 148 6.26 10.40 5.63
CA GLY A 148 6.00 11.80 5.98
C GLY A 148 6.24 12.79 4.83
N ARG A 149 6.10 12.37 3.55
CA ARG A 149 6.47 13.16 2.36
C ARG A 149 5.64 14.43 2.15
N GLY A 150 4.46 14.54 2.75
CA GLY A 150 3.69 15.79 2.77
C GLY A 150 4.39 16.92 3.56
N VAL A 151 5.37 16.56 4.38
CA VAL A 151 6.09 17.46 5.30
C VAL A 151 7.59 17.43 5.06
N LEU A 152 8.16 16.25 4.79
CA LEU A 152 9.59 16.01 4.58
C LEU A 152 9.93 15.96 3.09
N ASN A 153 11.19 16.29 2.79
CA ASN A 153 11.73 16.10 1.45
C ASN A 153 11.81 14.61 1.09
N ASP A 154 11.67 14.32 -0.21
CA ASP A 154 11.54 12.97 -0.76
C ASP A 154 12.63 11.99 -0.31
N GLU A 155 13.89 12.42 -0.28
CA GLU A 155 15.07 11.53 -0.07
C GLU A 155 15.12 10.86 1.32
N ASP A 156 14.41 11.38 2.33
CA ASP A 156 14.42 10.88 3.72
C ASP A 156 13.01 10.67 4.31
N SER A 157 11.96 10.69 3.48
CA SER A 157 10.57 10.77 3.97
C SER A 157 9.98 9.44 4.48
N ILE A 158 10.66 8.32 4.23
CA ILE A 158 10.17 6.97 4.49
C ILE A 158 10.99 6.31 5.60
N HIS A 159 10.28 5.80 6.61
CA HIS A 159 10.87 5.22 7.80
C HIS A 159 10.26 3.84 8.09
N ALA A 160 11.09 2.80 7.95
CA ALA A 160 10.75 1.44 8.33
C ALA A 160 11.19 1.15 9.79
N MET A 161 10.32 0.49 10.54
CA MET A 161 10.58 0.03 11.91
C MET A 161 9.88 -1.30 12.19
N THR A 162 10.16 -1.88 13.34
CA THR A 162 9.60 -3.18 13.74
C THR A 162 8.97 -3.07 15.11
N LEU A 163 7.72 -3.50 15.23
CA LEU A 163 7.04 -3.71 16.49
C LEU A 163 7.24 -5.17 16.93
N ASN A 164 7.61 -5.37 18.19
CA ASN A 164 7.74 -6.71 18.79
C ASN A 164 6.57 -7.07 19.71
N ASP A 165 5.76 -6.07 20.06
CA ASP A 165 4.54 -6.17 20.85
C ASP A 165 3.61 -5.02 20.47
N THR A 166 2.50 -4.87 21.19
CA THR A 166 1.48 -3.86 20.91
C THR A 166 1.86 -2.43 21.29
N ASN A 167 3.04 -2.19 21.88
CA ASN A 167 3.48 -0.87 22.35
C ASN A 167 4.11 -0.04 21.21
N TRP A 168 3.30 0.25 20.18
CA TRP A 168 3.72 1.04 19.03
C TRP A 168 4.14 2.47 19.41
N GLN A 169 3.51 3.06 20.43
CA GLN A 169 3.81 4.43 20.89
C GLN A 169 5.28 4.57 21.27
N ALA A 170 5.81 3.65 22.08
CA ALA A 170 7.22 3.69 22.49
C ALA A 170 8.18 3.58 21.30
N VAL A 171 7.82 2.81 20.26
CA VAL A 171 8.62 2.69 19.04
C VAL A 171 8.58 4.01 18.25
N PHE A 172 7.42 4.65 18.12
CA PHE A 172 7.31 5.95 17.45
C PHE A 172 8.06 7.03 18.22
N GLU A 173 7.99 7.01 19.55
CA GLU A 173 8.72 7.92 20.42
C GLU A 173 10.24 7.81 20.22
N ASP A 174 10.77 6.59 20.25
CA ASP A 174 12.20 6.33 20.05
C ASP A 174 12.66 6.63 18.61
N ARG A 175 11.85 6.23 17.62
CA ARG A 175 12.30 6.17 16.21
C ARG A 175 11.92 7.38 15.39
N LEU A 176 10.86 8.11 15.70
CA LEU A 176 10.32 9.15 14.81
C LEU A 176 10.30 10.56 15.41
N LEU A 177 10.27 10.74 16.73
CA LEU A 177 10.19 12.08 17.33
C LEU A 177 11.36 12.99 16.96
N HIS A 178 12.53 12.42 16.70
CA HIS A 178 13.69 13.18 16.26
C HIS A 178 13.44 13.94 14.94
N LEU A 179 12.47 13.49 14.12
CA LEU A 179 12.08 14.14 12.87
C LEU A 179 11.52 15.54 13.11
N LEU A 180 10.91 15.83 14.27
CA LEU A 180 10.44 17.18 14.63
C LEU A 180 11.57 18.23 14.66
N ASN A 181 12.84 17.82 14.66
CA ASN A 181 14.00 18.73 14.57
C ASN A 181 14.46 19.02 13.14
N ARG A 182 13.85 18.37 12.14
CA ARG A 182 14.17 18.60 10.73
C ARG A 182 13.94 20.07 10.37
N LYS A 183 14.74 20.57 9.42
CA LYS A 183 14.69 21.99 9.02
C LYS A 183 13.37 22.30 8.33
N GLU A 184 12.84 21.35 7.58
CA GLU A 184 11.55 21.38 6.90
C GLU A 184 10.43 21.80 7.87
N ILE A 185 10.43 21.22 9.07
CA ILE A 185 9.47 21.52 10.14
C ILE A 185 9.87 22.79 10.88
N THR A 186 11.13 22.91 11.29
CA THR A 186 11.57 23.98 12.19
C THR A 186 11.75 25.35 11.53
N SER A 187 11.80 25.43 10.20
CA SER A 187 11.96 26.69 9.45
C SER A 187 10.64 27.29 8.93
N GLY A 188 9.49 26.65 9.23
CA GLY A 188 8.17 27.22 8.93
C GLY A 188 7.76 27.15 7.46
N PHE A 189 8.17 26.10 6.74
CA PHE A 189 7.79 25.91 5.33
C PHE A 189 6.33 25.44 5.17
N LEU A 190 5.66 25.05 6.26
CA LEU A 190 4.24 24.72 6.25
C LEU A 190 3.36 26.00 6.29
N PRO A 191 2.20 26.04 5.61
CA PRO A 191 1.44 27.26 5.34
C PRO A 191 0.67 27.85 6.53
N THR A 192 1.01 27.51 7.76
CA THR A 192 0.25 27.95 8.94
C THR A 192 1.18 28.50 10.00
N ASN A 193 0.75 29.60 10.64
CA ASN A 193 1.44 30.30 11.73
C ASN A 193 1.52 29.43 13.00
N TYR A 194 2.05 28.22 12.91
CA TYR A 194 2.25 27.34 14.05
C TYR A 194 3.51 27.75 14.80
N SER A 195 3.32 27.99 16.08
CA SER A 195 4.42 28.17 17.02
C SER A 195 5.18 26.84 17.07
N LYS A 196 6.49 26.87 16.81
CA LYS A 196 7.37 25.69 16.90
C LYS A 196 6.97 24.79 18.09
N PRO A 197 6.79 23.46 17.88
CA PRO A 197 6.62 22.54 18.99
C PRO A 197 7.81 22.69 19.95
N SER A 198 7.56 23.16 21.17
CA SER A 198 8.62 23.37 22.17
C SER A 198 9.14 22.06 22.76
N GLN A 199 8.43 20.96 22.52
CA GLN A 199 8.70 19.63 23.05
C GLN A 199 8.57 18.57 21.95
N GLN A 200 9.41 17.52 22.02
CA GLN A 200 9.29 16.34 21.17
C GLN A 200 8.35 15.36 21.88
N THR A 201 7.06 15.45 21.56
CA THR A 201 6.02 14.56 22.09
C THR A 201 5.32 13.88 20.92
N LEU A 202 4.72 12.72 21.19
CA LEU A 202 3.95 11.97 20.20
C LEU A 202 2.77 12.79 19.65
N GLU A 203 2.12 13.58 20.51
CA GLU A 203 1.06 14.52 20.13
C GLU A 203 1.54 15.55 19.10
N ASN A 204 2.72 16.15 19.33
CA ASN A 204 3.31 17.10 18.38
C ASN A 204 3.70 16.41 17.07
N PHE A 205 4.20 15.17 17.13
CA PHE A 205 4.50 14.39 15.94
C PHE A 205 3.25 14.15 15.09
N MET A 206 2.16 13.67 15.68
CA MET A 206 0.91 13.42 14.95
C MET A 206 0.28 14.71 14.39
N SER A 207 0.45 15.82 15.09
CA SER A 207 -0.03 17.13 14.62
C SER A 207 0.73 17.64 13.40
N GLU A 208 2.05 17.44 13.36
CA GLU A 208 2.87 17.84 12.20
C GLU A 208 2.71 16.85 11.04
N PHE A 209 2.67 15.55 11.34
CA PHE A 209 2.59 14.46 10.36
C PHE A 209 1.19 13.85 10.28
N MET A 210 0.20 14.66 9.89
CA MET A 210 -1.17 14.15 9.75
C MET A 210 -1.27 13.23 8.52
N LEU A 211 -2.01 12.11 8.63
CA LEU A 211 -2.19 11.19 7.49
C LEU A 211 -3.13 11.78 6.43
N MET A 212 -3.95 12.79 6.80
CA MET A 212 -4.72 13.57 5.83
C MET A 212 -3.88 14.49 4.93
N MET A 213 -2.60 14.72 5.26
CA MET A 213 -1.73 15.47 4.36
C MET A 213 -1.35 14.60 3.14
N PRO A 214 -1.32 15.19 1.92
CA PRO A 214 -0.84 14.51 0.72
C PRO A 214 0.45 13.74 0.93
N TYR A 215 0.46 12.48 0.49
CA TYR A 215 1.62 11.58 0.49
C TYR A 215 2.13 11.13 1.87
N ASN A 216 1.41 11.46 2.95
CA ASN A 216 1.66 10.85 4.27
C ASN A 216 0.83 9.57 4.40
N PHE A 217 1.48 8.47 4.74
CA PHE A 217 0.80 7.19 4.92
C PHE A 217 1.46 6.36 6.00
N ILE A 218 0.72 5.35 6.47
CA ILE A 218 1.25 4.29 7.30
C ILE A 218 0.83 2.93 6.76
N VAL A 219 1.78 1.99 6.75
CA VAL A 219 1.57 0.60 6.34
C VAL A 219 2.17 -0.32 7.39
N THR A 220 1.48 -1.41 7.70
CA THR A 220 2.00 -2.51 8.52
C THR A 220 2.05 -3.79 7.71
N ARG A 221 3.03 -4.66 8.01
CA ARG A 221 3.11 -6.04 7.54
C ARG A 221 3.45 -6.96 8.69
N ASP A 222 2.61 -7.96 8.93
CA ASP A 222 2.91 -9.01 9.92
C ASP A 222 3.64 -10.22 9.28
N VAL A 223 4.11 -11.17 10.11
CA VAL A 223 4.86 -12.35 9.61
C VAL A 223 4.03 -13.31 8.76
N ASN A 224 2.70 -13.25 8.85
CA ASN A 224 1.80 -14.06 8.04
C ASN A 224 1.46 -13.36 6.71
N GLY A 225 1.99 -12.16 6.47
CA GLY A 225 1.72 -11.38 5.28
C GLY A 225 0.33 -10.73 5.29
N ARG A 226 -0.20 -10.40 6.48
CA ARG A 226 -1.34 -9.51 6.66
C ARG A 226 -0.84 -8.07 6.62
N PHE A 227 -1.57 -7.21 5.91
CA PHE A 227 -1.28 -5.80 5.76
C PHE A 227 -2.41 -4.94 6.29
N GLY A 228 -2.01 -3.83 6.89
CA GLY A 228 -2.86 -2.70 7.20
C GLY A 228 -2.28 -1.47 6.51
N MET A 229 -3.11 -0.64 5.91
CA MET A 229 -2.71 0.63 5.29
C MET A 229 -3.72 1.71 5.64
N LEU A 230 -3.22 2.90 5.94
CA LEU A 230 -4.04 4.11 6.05
C LEU A 230 -3.35 5.25 5.31
N ASP A 231 -4.08 5.82 4.36
CA ASP A 231 -3.67 6.96 3.53
C ASP A 231 -4.92 7.67 2.98
N HIS A 232 -5.01 8.99 3.10
CA HIS A 232 -6.20 9.70 2.64
C HIS A 232 -6.39 9.73 1.12
N PHE A 233 -5.39 9.30 0.34
CA PHE A 233 -5.46 9.28 -1.13
C PHE A 233 -5.81 7.88 -1.65
N CYS A 234 -5.10 6.86 -1.19
CA CYS A 234 -5.28 5.48 -1.63
C CYS A 234 -6.46 4.80 -0.94
N THR A 235 -6.74 5.14 0.33
CA THR A 235 -7.75 4.46 1.14
C THR A 235 -8.98 5.31 1.45
N ASP A 236 -9.08 6.52 0.87
CA ASP A 236 -10.17 7.48 1.12
C ASP A 236 -10.38 7.76 2.62
N GLY A 237 -9.27 7.77 3.38
CA GLY A 237 -9.27 8.00 4.83
C GLY A 237 -9.74 6.79 5.65
N LYS A 238 -9.85 5.60 5.06
CA LYS A 238 -10.23 4.35 5.74
C LYS A 238 -9.01 3.48 6.02
N ILE A 239 -9.13 2.55 6.95
CA ILE A 239 -8.10 1.55 7.21
C ILE A 239 -8.32 0.39 6.24
N ALA A 240 -7.40 0.23 5.29
CA ALA A 240 -7.39 -0.88 4.34
C ALA A 240 -6.65 -2.08 4.91
N HIS A 241 -7.32 -3.22 4.92
CA HIS A 241 -6.75 -4.51 5.25
C HIS A 241 -6.63 -5.34 3.97
N PHE A 242 -5.47 -5.95 3.74
CA PHE A 242 -5.23 -6.88 2.63
C PHE A 242 -4.15 -7.90 2.99
N GLY A 243 -3.89 -8.86 2.10
CA GLY A 243 -3.02 -10.01 2.37
C GLY A 243 -3.78 -11.18 2.95
N ASN A 244 -3.11 -12.08 3.67
CA ASN A 244 -3.70 -13.31 4.21
C ASN A 244 -4.68 -13.02 5.38
N ILE A 245 -5.79 -12.33 5.11
CA ILE A 245 -6.77 -11.86 6.09
C ILE A 245 -7.61 -13.01 6.64
N ASN A 246 -7.86 -14.04 5.82
CA ASN A 246 -8.69 -15.19 6.15
C ASN A 246 -7.80 -16.40 6.44
N ASP A 247 -7.78 -16.88 7.69
CA ASP A 247 -7.28 -18.22 8.02
C ASP A 247 -8.17 -19.34 7.43
N GLU A 248 -9.35 -19.00 6.88
CA GLU A 248 -10.38 -19.95 6.46
C GLU A 248 -10.26 -20.47 5.01
N GLU A 249 -9.39 -19.91 4.16
CA GLU A 249 -9.19 -20.45 2.79
C GLU A 249 -8.22 -21.66 2.71
N ILE A 250 -8.11 -22.43 3.79
CA ILE A 250 -7.54 -23.78 3.78
C ILE A 250 -8.62 -24.82 4.11
N ASN A 251 -9.74 -24.85 3.37
CA ASN A 251 -10.52 -26.09 3.18
C ASN A 251 -11.62 -25.97 2.11
N PRO A 252 -11.36 -26.30 0.84
CA PRO A 252 -12.41 -26.44 -0.18
C PRO A 252 -13.24 -27.74 -0.02
N SER A 253 -13.31 -28.34 1.18
CA SER A 253 -13.88 -29.68 1.38
C SER A 253 -14.86 -29.81 2.55
N GLN A 254 -15.62 -28.77 2.89
CA GLN A 254 -16.76 -28.89 3.81
C GLN A 254 -18.01 -28.16 3.33
N HIS A 255 -18.50 -28.49 2.12
CA HIS A 255 -19.94 -28.50 1.86
C HIS A 255 -20.24 -29.64 0.89
N ARG A 256 -20.66 -30.78 1.46
CA ARG A 256 -21.47 -31.80 0.79
C ARG A 256 -22.78 -31.91 1.56
#